data_AF-A0A968J907-F1
#
_entry.id   AF-A0A968J907-F1
#
_cell.length_a   1.000
_cell.length_b   1.000
_cell.length_c   1.000
_cell.angle_alpha   90.00
_cell.angle_beta   90.00
_cell.angle_gamma   90.00
#
_symmetry.space_group_name_H-M   'P 1'
#
loop_
_entity.id
_entity.type
_entity.pdbx_description
1 polymer ?
#
loop_
_entity_poly.entity_id
_entity_poly.type
_entity_poly.pdbx_seq_one_letter_code
_entity_poly.pdbx_strand_id
1 'polypeptide(L)'
;MVFCSVMAVILMAGYGVTRVIWLLYLLVVLDVISVSPITGLIQGQIGHLSPVHRRGRIVGMVQGFAGVVAVINPIVFGILGELNPALPFGWFAFGALLVSICAWNLPFLKMSLNYTKTLVLFKVFLRL
;
A
#
# COMPACT_ATOMS: atom_id res chain seq x y z
N MET A 1 7.72 -2.57 7.73
CA MET A 1 6.64 -2.76 6.73
C MET A 1 5.33 -3.14 7.38
N VAL A 2 5.21 -4.30 8.04
CA VAL A 2 3.98 -4.72 8.72
C VAL A 2 3.46 -3.66 9.70
N PHE A 3 4.33 -3.08 10.53
CA PHE A 3 3.95 -2.01 11.45
C PHE A 3 3.31 -0.81 10.74
N CYS A 4 3.93 -0.32 9.67
CA CYS A 4 3.42 0.81 8.89
C CYS A 4 2.08 0.50 8.22
N SER A 5 1.91 -0.72 7.70
CA SER A 5 0.68 -1.11 7.02
C SER A 5 -0.49 -1.34 8.00
N VAL A 6 -0.22 -1.92 9.18
CA VAL A 6 -1.23 -2.04 10.25
C VAL A 6 -1.65 -0.66 10.76
N MET A 7 -0.70 0.25 10.96
CA MET A 7 -0.99 1.62 11.35
C MET A 7 -1.87 2.32 10.30
N ALA A 8 -1.56 2.14 9.01
CA ALA A 8 -2.37 2.70 7.92
C ALA A 8 -3.83 2.20 7.94
N VAL A 9 -4.09 0.93 8.27
CA VAL A 9 -5.47 0.41 8.44
C VAL A 9 -6.21 1.19 9.52
N ILE A 10 -5.57 1.38 10.68
CA ILE A 10 -6.16 2.07 11.84
C ILE A 10 -6.46 3.53 11.50
N LEU A 11 -5.52 4.20 10.83
CA LEU A 11 -5.66 5.61 10.47
C LEU A 11 -6.76 5.83 9.42
N MET A 12 -6.82 4.97 8.40
CA MET A 12 -7.87 5.00 7.37
C MET A 12 -9.25 4.73 7.98
N ALA A 13 -9.38 3.75 8.87
CA ALA A 13 -10.62 3.54 9.61
C ALA A 13 -10.98 4.75 10.50
N GLY A 14 -9.98 5.39 11.12
CA GLY A 14 -10.14 6.59 11.94
C GLY A 14 -10.73 7.76 11.16
N TYR A 15 -10.26 8.00 9.93
CA TYR A 15 -10.78 9.07 9.06
C TYR A 15 -12.27 8.91 8.73
N GLY A 16 -12.73 7.68 8.50
CA GLY A 16 -14.13 7.41 8.16
C GLY A 16 -15.12 7.58 9.32
N VAL A 17 -14.63 7.59 10.57
CA VAL A 17 -15.48 7.57 11.79
C VAL A 17 -15.41 8.87 12.57
N THR A 18 -14.25 9.55 12.58
CA THR A 18 -14.09 10.75 13.40
C THR A 18 -14.98 11.90 12.90
N ARG A 19 -15.63 12.58 13.84
CA ARG A 19 -16.38 13.83 13.60
C ARG A 19 -15.73 15.04 14.27
N VAL A 20 -14.55 14.85 14.84
CA VAL A 20 -13.87 15.84 15.68
C VAL A 20 -12.65 16.36 14.94
N ILE A 21 -12.61 17.68 14.71
CA ILE A 21 -11.61 18.31 13.83
C ILE A 21 -10.16 18.18 14.35
N TRP A 22 -9.94 18.25 15.66
CA TRP A 22 -8.59 18.08 16.21
C TRP A 22 -8.08 16.64 16.08
N LEU A 23 -8.98 15.65 16.13
CA LEU A 23 -8.64 14.25 15.86
C LEU A 23 -8.26 14.04 14.39
N LEU A 24 -8.90 14.74 13.45
CA LEU A 24 -8.49 14.71 12.03
C LEU A 24 -7.05 15.20 11.86
N TYR A 25 -6.67 16.31 12.49
CA TYR A 25 -5.28 16.80 12.43
C TYR A 25 -4.28 15.79 13.02
N LEU A 26 -4.63 15.16 14.15
CA LEU A 26 -3.79 14.12 14.74
C LEU A 26 -3.63 12.92 13.80
N LEU A 27 -4.72 12.45 13.18
CA LEU A 27 -4.69 11.35 12.22
C LEU A 27 -3.81 11.68 11.02
N VAL A 28 -3.87 12.91 10.49
CA VAL A 28 -3.00 13.36 9.38
C VAL A 28 -1.54 13.33 9.78
N VAL A 29 -1.19 13.83 10.96
CA VAL A 29 0.20 13.81 11.43
C VAL A 29 0.70 12.38 11.57
N LEU A 30 -0.10 11.49 12.16
CA LEU A 30 0.25 10.08 12.31
C LEU A 30 0.36 9.36 10.95
N ASP A 31 -0.49 9.71 9.99
CA ASP A 31 -0.47 9.17 8.64
C ASP A 31 0.80 9.56 7.90
N VAL A 32 1.18 10.83 7.95
CA VAL A 32 2.43 11.31 7.35
C VAL A 32 3.64 10.60 7.97
N ILE A 33 3.70 10.46 9.29
CA ILE A 33 4.84 9.83 9.96
C ILE A 33 4.91 8.32 9.66
N SER A 34 3.76 7.64 9.55
CA SER A 34 3.70 6.19 9.40
C SER A 34 3.78 5.71 7.95
N VAL A 35 3.17 6.44 7.01
CA VAL A 35 3.04 6.05 5.60
C VAL A 35 4.17 6.60 4.74
N SER A 36 4.64 7.83 4.98
CA SER A 36 5.73 8.43 4.17
C SER A 36 7.01 7.57 4.08
N PRO A 37 7.45 6.89 5.16
CA PRO A 37 8.61 6.02 5.10
C PRO A 37 8.43 4.78 4.19
N ILE A 38 7.19 4.34 3.92
CA ILE A 38 6.92 3.09 3.19
C ILE A 38 7.56 3.11 1.80
N THR A 39 7.40 4.20 1.06
CA THR A 39 7.98 4.34 -0.29
C THR A 39 9.49 4.24 -0.27
N GLY A 40 10.15 4.92 0.67
CA GLY A 40 11.59 4.86 0.85
C GLY A 40 12.08 3.46 1.24
N LEU A 41 11.36 2.78 2.15
CA LEU A 41 11.65 1.41 2.56
C LEU A 41 11.51 0.41 1.41
N ILE A 42 10.46 0.53 0.59
CA ILE A 42 10.26 -0.30 -0.61
C ILE A 42 11.44 -0.10 -1.59
N GLN A 43 11.78 1.14 -1.91
CA GLN A 43 12.87 1.43 -2.85
C GLN A 43 14.23 0.99 -2.31
N GLY A 44 14.47 1.16 -1.01
CA GLY A 44 15.68 0.68 -0.33
C GLY A 44 15.82 -0.84 -0.41
N GLN A 45 14.72 -1.57 -0.15
CA GLN A 45 14.70 -3.04 -0.27
C GLN A 45 14.86 -3.52 -1.71
N ILE A 46 14.19 -2.90 -2.68
CA ILE A 46 14.40 -3.20 -4.11
C ILE A 46 15.87 -2.99 -4.46
N GLY A 47 16.49 -1.94 -3.94
CA GLY A 47 17.89 -1.66 -4.16
C GLY A 47 18.86 -2.67 -3.55
N HIS A 48 18.53 -3.22 -2.39
CA HIS A 48 19.35 -4.20 -1.70
C HIS A 48 19.20 -5.62 -2.28
N LEU A 49 17.98 -6.00 -2.68
CA LEU A 49 17.67 -7.38 -3.09
C LEU A 49 17.75 -7.61 -4.60
N SER A 50 17.70 -6.55 -5.42
CA SER A 50 17.69 -6.70 -6.87
C SER A 50 19.10 -6.65 -7.48
N PRO A 51 19.44 -7.57 -8.40
CA PRO A 51 20.69 -7.45 -9.14
C PRO A 51 20.69 -6.21 -10.02
N VAL A 52 21.85 -5.54 -10.14
CA VAL A 52 22.03 -4.22 -10.79
C VAL A 52 21.41 -4.17 -12.19
N HIS A 53 21.59 -5.22 -12.99
CA HIS A 53 21.09 -5.31 -14.36
C HIS A 53 19.56 -5.43 -14.49
N ARG A 54 18.82 -5.77 -13.41
CA ARG A 54 17.34 -5.85 -13.41
C ARG A 54 16.66 -4.80 -12.53
N ARG A 55 17.43 -4.03 -11.76
CA ARG A 55 16.91 -3.03 -10.83
C ARG A 55 16.01 -2.01 -11.54
N GLY A 56 16.43 -1.51 -12.70
CA GLY A 56 15.63 -0.57 -13.50
C GLY A 56 14.28 -1.14 -13.93
N ARG A 57 14.24 -2.42 -14.34
CA ARG A 57 13.01 -3.11 -14.71
C ARG A 57 12.05 -3.25 -13.52
N ILE A 58 12.57 -3.64 -12.36
CA ILE A 58 11.76 -3.83 -11.15
C ILE A 58 11.18 -2.50 -10.66
N VAL A 59 12.02 -1.45 -10.58
CA VAL A 59 11.55 -0.10 -10.22
C VAL A 59 10.52 0.41 -11.23
N GLY A 60 10.74 0.20 -12.53
CA GLY A 60 9.80 0.57 -13.58
C GLY A 60 8.45 -0.13 -13.45
N MET A 61 8.43 -1.44 -13.13
CA MET A 61 7.18 -2.17 -12.88
C MET A 61 6.42 -1.64 -11.67
N VAL A 62 7.12 -1.34 -10.56
CA VAL A 62 6.50 -0.77 -9.35
C VAL A 62 5.93 0.62 -9.62
N GLN A 63 6.68 1.48 -10.32
CA GLN A 63 6.22 2.81 -10.73
C GLN A 63 5.03 2.74 -11.68
N GLY A 64 5.07 1.85 -12.67
CA GLY A 64 3.96 1.65 -13.60
C GLY A 64 2.68 1.22 -12.88
N PHE A 65 2.79 0.30 -11.93
CA PHE A 65 1.66 -0.11 -11.11
C PHE A 65 1.14 1.02 -10.21
N ALA A 66 2.03 1.80 -9.59
CA ALA A 66 1.66 2.97 -8.82
C ALA A 66 0.88 3.98 -9.68
N GLY A 67 1.29 4.18 -10.94
CA GLY A 67 0.57 5.01 -11.91
C GLY A 67 -0.84 4.49 -12.21
N VAL A 68 -0.99 3.18 -12.44
CA VAL A 68 -2.32 2.56 -12.65
C VAL A 68 -3.22 2.77 -11.43
N VAL A 69 -2.70 2.50 -10.22
CA VAL A 69 -3.44 2.71 -8.97
C VAL A 69 -3.81 4.17 -8.77
N ALA A 70 -2.97 5.11 -9.17
CA ALA A 70 -3.24 6.55 -9.10
C ALA A 70 -4.39 7.00 -10.01
N VAL A 71 -4.72 6.23 -11.06
CA VAL A 71 -5.89 6.48 -11.92
C VAL A 71 -7.13 5.78 -11.38
N ILE A 72 -6.99 4.52 -10.95
CA ILE A 72 -8.12 3.71 -10.47
C ILE A 72 -8.70 4.26 -9.17
N ASN A 73 -7.84 4.62 -8.20
CA ASN A 73 -8.29 5.05 -6.87
C ASN A 73 -9.21 6.29 -6.91
N PRO A 74 -8.91 7.37 -7.64
CA PRO A 74 -9.83 8.50 -7.75
C PRO A 74 -11.20 8.13 -8.32
N ILE A 75 -11.27 7.23 -9.29
CA ILE A 75 -12.54 6.77 -9.88
C ILE A 75 -13.35 6.02 -8.83
N VAL A 76 -12.72 5.06 -8.13
CA VAL A 76 -13.36 4.31 -7.04
C VAL A 76 -13.78 5.25 -5.91
N PHE A 77 -12.93 6.23 -5.56
CA PHE A 77 -13.23 7.23 -4.53
C PHE A 77 -14.44 8.06 -4.89
N GLY A 78 -14.55 8.54 -6.13
CA GLY A 78 -15.70 9.31 -6.61
C GLY A 78 -16.99 8.52 -6.49
N ILE A 79 -17.00 7.28 -6.99
CA ILE A 79 -18.17 6.39 -6.94
C ILE A 79 -18.58 6.08 -5.50
N LEU A 80 -17.63 5.68 -4.65
CA LEU A 80 -17.91 5.35 -3.25
C LEU A 80 -18.31 6.57 -2.43
N GLY A 81 -17.71 7.73 -2.71
CA GLY A 81 -17.96 8.98 -2.02
C GLY A 81 -19.37 9.52 -2.23
N GLU A 82 -19.94 9.34 -3.44
CA GLU A 82 -21.34 9.68 -3.71
C GLU A 82 -22.33 8.85 -2.88
N LEU A 83 -22.01 7.57 -2.65
CA LEU A 83 -22.84 6.67 -1.86
C LEU A 83 -22.75 6.99 -0.36
N ASN A 84 -21.53 7.13 0.15
CA ASN A 84 -21.27 7.51 1.53
C ASN A 84 -19.83 8.02 1.68
N PRO A 85 -19.62 9.23 2.21
CA PRO A 85 -18.28 9.82 2.36
C PRO A 85 -17.33 9.01 3.25
N ALA A 86 -17.83 8.07 4.07
CA ALA A 86 -17.00 7.16 4.86
C ALA A 86 -16.47 5.95 4.07
N LEU A 87 -17.15 5.52 3.00
CA LEU A 87 -16.80 4.31 2.23
C LEU A 87 -15.42 4.36 1.57
N PRO A 88 -14.96 5.48 0.99
CA PRO A 88 -13.64 5.55 0.41
C PRO A 88 -12.51 5.27 1.41
N PHE A 89 -12.68 5.68 2.66
CA PHE A 89 -11.73 5.37 3.73
C PHE A 89 -11.70 3.87 4.05
N GLY A 90 -12.85 3.20 3.98
CA GLY A 90 -12.95 1.75 4.07
C GLY A 90 -12.20 1.02 2.93
N TRP A 91 -12.28 1.55 1.69
CA TRP A 91 -11.53 1.02 0.55
C TRP A 91 -10.01 1.09 0.78
N PHE A 92 -9.51 2.23 1.25
CA PHE A 92 -8.08 2.38 1.59
C PHE A 92 -7.66 1.51 2.77
N ALA A 93 -8.50 1.39 3.81
CA ALA A 93 -8.25 0.50 4.94
C ALA A 93 -8.17 -0.96 4.49
N PHE A 94 -9.05 -1.39 3.58
CA PHE A 94 -9.03 -2.72 3.00
C PHE A 94 -7.74 -2.97 2.19
N GLY A 95 -7.33 -2.01 1.35
CA GLY A 95 -6.06 -2.08 0.64
C GLY A 95 -4.85 -2.20 1.58
N ALA A 96 -4.79 -1.39 2.63
CA ALA A 96 -3.74 -1.46 3.65
C ALA A 96 -3.74 -2.78 4.43
N LEU A 97 -4.92 -3.37 4.66
CA LEU A 97 -5.07 -4.66 5.30
C LEU A 97 -4.52 -5.78 4.42
N LEU A 98 -4.84 -5.78 3.12
CA LEU A 98 -4.27 -6.73 2.16
C LEU A 98 -2.75 -6.63 2.12
N VAL A 99 -2.20 -5.42 2.08
CA VAL A 99 -0.75 -5.20 2.14
C VAL A 99 -0.16 -5.74 3.44
N SER A 100 -0.83 -5.55 4.58
CA SER A 100 -0.39 -6.10 5.88
C SER A 100 -0.37 -7.63 5.87
N ILE A 101 -1.42 -8.26 5.33
CA ILE A 101 -1.53 -9.72 5.20
C ILE A 101 -0.43 -10.24 4.26
N CYS A 102 -0.19 -9.58 3.13
CA CYS A 102 0.89 -9.95 2.22
C CYS A 102 2.26 -9.77 2.88
N ALA A 103 2.50 -8.67 3.59
CA ALA A 103 3.76 -8.42 4.28
C ALA A 103 4.01 -9.40 5.43
N TRP A 104 2.95 -9.90 6.08
CA TRP A 104 3.03 -10.93 7.12
C TRP A 104 3.32 -12.32 6.54
N ASN A 105 2.64 -12.68 5.45
CA ASN A 105 2.75 -14.01 4.83
C ASN A 105 3.94 -14.16 3.88
N LEU A 106 4.57 -13.05 3.48
CA LEU A 106 5.81 -13.07 2.73
C LEU A 106 6.97 -12.96 3.73
N PRO A 107 7.60 -14.08 4.13
CA PRO A 107 8.92 -14.00 4.71
C PRO A 107 9.83 -13.42 3.64
N PHE A 108 10.07 -12.11 3.67
CA PHE A 108 11.00 -11.40 2.78
C PHE A 108 12.40 -12.05 2.82
N LEU A 109 12.71 -12.80 3.90
CA LEU A 109 13.89 -13.65 4.06
C LEU A 109 13.91 -14.94 3.20
N LYS A 110 12.77 -15.49 2.76
CA LYS A 110 12.71 -16.63 1.81
C LYS A 110 12.71 -16.21 0.35
N MET A 111 12.67 -14.90 0.06
CA MET A 111 12.58 -14.37 -1.31
C MET A 111 13.94 -14.24 -2.01
N SER A 112 15.06 -14.53 -1.33
CA SER A 112 16.39 -14.63 -1.95
C SER A 112 16.50 -15.82 -2.94
N LEU A 113 15.64 -16.84 -2.81
CA LEU A 113 15.80 -18.11 -3.54
C LEU A 113 14.75 -18.43 -4.60
N ASN A 114 13.75 -17.56 -4.86
CA ASN A 114 12.73 -17.89 -5.87
C ASN A 114 12.05 -16.66 -6.48
N TYR A 115 12.75 -16.01 -7.41
CA TYR A 115 12.27 -14.92 -8.29
C TYR A 115 10.97 -15.27 -9.04
N THR A 116 10.64 -16.54 -9.17
CA THR A 116 9.41 -17.05 -9.80
C THR A 116 8.14 -16.72 -8.98
N LYS A 117 8.25 -16.56 -7.65
CA LYS A 117 7.09 -16.31 -6.78
C LYS A 117 6.65 -14.84 -6.73
N THR A 118 7.53 -13.88 -7.03
CA THR A 118 7.15 -12.46 -7.12
C THR A 118 6.25 -12.20 -8.35
N LEU A 119 6.42 -12.98 -9.43
CA LEU A 119 5.51 -13.01 -10.57
C LEU A 119 4.15 -13.64 -10.25
N VAL A 120 4.09 -14.57 -9.28
CA VAL A 120 2.83 -15.19 -8.84
C VAL A 120 1.95 -14.20 -8.08
N LEU A 121 2.53 -13.33 -7.25
CA LEU A 121 1.77 -12.22 -6.61
C LEU A 121 1.24 -11.22 -7.64
N PHE A 122 2.01 -10.92 -8.69
CA PHE A 122 1.55 -10.09 -9.80
C PHE A 122 0.38 -10.76 -10.56
N LYS A 123 0.41 -12.08 -10.74
CA LYS A 123 -0.68 -12.88 -11.34
C LYS A 123 -1.93 -12.97 -10.47
N VAL A 124 -1.79 -12.95 -9.14
CA VAL A 124 -2.92 -12.93 -8.20
C VAL A 124 -3.59 -11.56 -8.21
N PHE A 125 -2.82 -10.48 -8.30
CA PHE A 125 -3.36 -9.12 -8.45
C PHE A 125 -3.98 -8.85 -9.83
N LEU A 126 -3.60 -9.61 -10.87
CA LEU A 126 -4.16 -9.52 -12.24
C LEU A 126 -5.38 -10.46 -12.48
N ARG A 127 -5.78 -11.26 -11.49
CA ARG A 127 -6.93 -12.19 -11.58
C ARG A 127 -8.13 -11.74 -10.72
N LEU A 128 -8.03 -10.57 -10.10
CA LEU A 128 -9.14 -9.80 -9.53
C LEU A 128 -9.43 -8.64 -10.49
#